data_AF-A0A539EHJ6-F1
#
_entry.id   AF-A0A539EHJ6-F1
#
_cell.length_a   1.000
_cell.length_b   1.000
_cell.length_c   1.000
_cell.angle_alpha   90.00
_cell.angle_beta   90.00
_cell.angle_gamma   90.00
#
_symmetry.space_group_name_H-M   'P 1'
#
loop_
_entity.id
_entity.type
_entity.pdbx_description
1 polymer ?
#
loop_
_entity_poly.entity_id
_entity_poly.type
_entity_poly.pdbx_seq_one_letter_code
_entity_poly.pdbx_strand_id
1 'polypeptide(L)'
;MRWFALGAALCLAGPARAQFGTDPAKTNVIVKDEQLKRAEQLSRWAEQVKSIAANKALTAKQRADMARRRRKEQALADAQAARAELNRAEHSAAQKKREVNETSLEYLQAEDRYHAQNGTYVKPQQYQYLKQKLRYESPTEAPVDASPEAVAAQRTELQARIESGKPVGVGELMGRASQMKQMGYGVIKNSLDSDYSRATAAGRAAAGSPPAAPSP
;
A
#
# COMPACT_ATOMS: atom_id res chain seq x y z
N MET A 1 -65.35 -27.50 18.87
CA MET A 1 -65.56 -27.28 20.32
C MET A 1 -64.76 -26.07 20.74
N ARG A 2 -65.43 -25.18 21.50
CA ARG A 2 -64.94 -24.36 22.64
C ARG A 2 -63.64 -23.57 22.52
N TRP A 3 -63.86 -22.26 22.50
CA TRP A 3 -63.03 -21.20 23.08
C TRP A 3 -62.75 -21.41 24.59
N PHE A 4 -61.55 -21.01 25.04
CA PHE A 4 -61.19 -20.31 26.29
C PHE A 4 -59.77 -19.76 26.04
N ALA A 5 -59.49 -18.47 25.87
CA ALA A 5 -59.67 -17.28 26.72
C ALA A 5 -58.78 -17.25 27.98
N LEU A 6 -57.76 -16.36 27.88
CA LEU A 6 -57.19 -15.47 28.90
C LEU A 6 -56.24 -15.98 30.01
N GLY A 7 -55.15 -15.22 30.13
CA GLY A 7 -54.37 -14.98 31.36
C GLY A 7 -52.92 -15.47 31.24
N ALA A 8 -51.86 -14.70 31.43
CA ALA A 8 -51.72 -13.33 31.89
C ALA A 8 -50.31 -12.84 31.52
N ALA A 9 -50.18 -11.53 31.33
CA ALA A 9 -49.01 -10.70 31.64
C ALA A 9 -47.61 -11.36 31.57
N LEU A 10 -46.94 -11.18 30.43
CA LEU A 10 -45.50 -10.91 30.43
C LEU A 10 -45.29 -9.66 29.60
N CYS A 11 -45.53 -8.54 30.27
CA CYS A 11 -44.98 -7.25 29.90
C CYS A 11 -43.47 -7.39 29.65
N LEU A 12 -43.03 -6.72 28.58
CA LEU A 12 -41.79 -5.96 28.56
C LEU A 12 -40.49 -6.75 28.74
N ALA A 13 -40.01 -7.30 27.62
CA ALA A 13 -38.62 -7.11 27.23
C ALA A 13 -38.54 -7.16 25.71
N GLY A 14 -38.97 -6.06 25.05
CA GLY A 14 -38.29 -5.71 23.80
C GLY A 14 -36.78 -5.69 24.09
N PRO A 15 -35.90 -5.99 23.12
CA PRO A 15 -34.48 -5.85 23.35
C PRO A 15 -34.26 -4.39 23.76
N ALA A 16 -34.06 -4.18 25.06
CA ALA A 16 -33.34 -3.07 25.58
C ALA A 16 -31.95 -3.22 24.95
N ARG A 17 -31.82 -2.76 23.70
CA ARG A 17 -30.66 -1.99 23.29
C ARG A 17 -30.60 -0.93 24.37
N ALA A 18 -29.81 -1.23 25.39
CA ALA A 18 -29.42 -0.26 26.36
C ALA A 18 -28.95 0.94 25.54
N GLN A 19 -29.79 1.96 25.49
CA GLN A 19 -29.44 3.30 25.11
C GLN A 19 -28.54 3.80 26.24
N PHE A 20 -27.38 3.18 26.39
CA PHE A 20 -26.26 3.78 27.06
C PHE A 20 -26.06 5.10 26.32
N GLY A 21 -26.11 6.22 27.05
CA GLY A 21 -25.83 7.55 26.56
C GLY A 21 -24.45 7.60 25.93
N THR A 22 -24.37 7.12 24.71
CA THR A 22 -23.17 7.02 23.91
C THR A 22 -23.13 8.34 23.17
N ASP A 23 -22.27 9.22 23.65
CA ASP A 23 -21.96 10.47 22.96
C ASP A 23 -21.78 10.15 21.46
N PRO A 24 -22.63 10.71 20.57
CA PRO A 24 -22.59 10.40 19.15
C PRO A 24 -21.24 10.78 18.53
N ALA A 25 -20.56 11.80 19.05
CA ALA A 25 -19.22 12.19 18.60
C ALA A 25 -18.16 11.14 19.00
N LYS A 26 -18.24 10.62 20.24
CA LYS A 26 -17.36 9.53 20.69
C LYS A 26 -17.55 8.26 19.86
N THR A 27 -18.81 7.92 19.58
CA THR A 27 -19.17 6.75 18.77
C THR A 27 -18.61 6.88 17.36
N ASN A 28 -18.69 8.08 16.77
CA ASN A 28 -18.14 8.35 15.45
C ASN A 28 -16.61 8.13 15.40
N VAL A 29 -15.87 8.62 16.41
CA VAL A 29 -14.41 8.37 16.50
C VAL A 29 -14.10 6.87 16.56
N ILE A 30 -14.85 6.09 17.35
CA ILE A 30 -14.66 4.64 17.48
C ILE A 30 -14.94 3.93 16.15
N VAL A 31 -16.01 4.30 15.44
CA VAL A 31 -16.33 3.72 14.13
C VAL A 31 -15.22 4.03 13.12
N LYS A 32 -14.72 5.27 13.10
CA LYS A 32 -13.61 5.67 12.21
C LYS A 32 -12.29 4.97 12.56
N ASP A 33 -12.03 4.70 13.83
CA ASP A 33 -10.88 3.90 14.26
C ASP A 33 -10.91 2.47 13.69
N GLU A 34 -12.07 1.82 13.75
CA GLU A 34 -12.25 0.47 13.21
C GLU A 34 -12.13 0.45 11.68
N GLN A 35 -12.64 1.47 11.00
CA GLN A 35 -12.45 1.63 9.55
C GLN A 35 -10.96 1.81 9.21
N LEU A 36 -10.24 2.64 9.98
CA LEU A 36 -8.81 2.85 9.80
C LEU A 36 -8.02 1.55 9.99
N LYS A 37 -8.29 0.77 11.04
CA LYS A 37 -7.63 -0.53 11.27
C LYS A 37 -7.82 -1.49 10.10
N ARG A 38 -9.04 -1.58 9.56
CA ARG A 38 -9.33 -2.43 8.40
C ARG A 38 -8.60 -1.94 7.15
N ALA A 39 -8.61 -0.63 6.89
CA ALA A 39 -7.88 -0.05 5.76
C ALA A 39 -6.37 -0.32 5.87
N GLU A 40 -5.78 -0.17 7.07
CA GLU A 40 -4.36 -0.46 7.28
C GLU A 40 -4.03 -1.95 7.07
N GLN A 41 -4.89 -2.87 7.51
CA GLN A 41 -4.71 -4.30 7.24
C GLN A 41 -4.73 -4.62 5.75
N LEU A 42 -5.69 -4.06 5.00
CA LEU A 42 -5.79 -4.22 3.55
C LEU A 42 -4.57 -3.62 2.82
N SER A 43 -4.09 -2.47 3.26
CA SER A 43 -2.89 -1.84 2.71
C SER A 43 -1.63 -2.67 2.97
N ARG A 44 -1.45 -3.20 4.20
CA ARG A 44 -0.33 -4.10 4.53
C ARG A 44 -0.36 -5.36 3.66
N TRP A 45 -1.55 -5.93 3.45
CA TRP A 45 -1.69 -7.08 2.57
C TRP A 45 -1.33 -6.73 1.12
N ALA A 46 -1.85 -5.62 0.57
CA ALA A 46 -1.53 -5.19 -0.79
C ALA A 46 -0.01 -4.95 -0.99
N GLU A 47 0.69 -4.37 0.00
CA GLU A 47 2.15 -4.22 -0.03
C GLU A 47 2.90 -5.55 0.00
N GLN A 48 2.41 -6.55 0.75
CA GLN A 48 2.97 -7.90 0.73
C GLN A 48 2.77 -8.57 -0.64
N VAL A 49 1.59 -8.47 -1.25
CA VAL A 49 1.35 -8.96 -2.62
C VAL A 49 2.33 -8.32 -3.60
N LYS A 50 2.51 -6.99 -3.51
CA LYS A 50 3.48 -6.26 -4.35
C LYS A 50 4.89 -6.80 -4.16
N SER A 51 5.34 -7.06 -2.93
CA SER A 51 6.67 -7.61 -2.67
C SER A 51 6.85 -9.02 -3.26
N ILE A 52 5.82 -9.87 -3.15
CA ILE A 52 5.82 -11.23 -3.72
C ILE A 52 5.87 -11.15 -5.24
N ALA A 53 5.06 -10.29 -5.86
CA ALA A 53 5.05 -10.08 -7.31
C ALA A 53 6.40 -9.55 -7.80
N ALA A 54 7.03 -8.63 -7.07
CA ALA A 54 8.36 -8.12 -7.39
C ALA A 54 9.43 -9.24 -7.34
N ASN A 55 9.41 -10.07 -6.30
CA ASN A 55 10.33 -11.21 -6.17
C ASN A 55 10.10 -12.27 -7.25
N LYS A 56 8.84 -12.55 -7.61
CA LYS A 56 8.50 -13.42 -8.74
C LYS A 56 9.05 -12.87 -10.05
N ALA A 57 8.89 -11.56 -10.29
CA ALA A 57 9.42 -10.91 -11.48
C ALA A 57 10.95 -10.97 -11.54
N LEU A 58 11.64 -10.73 -10.43
CA LEU A 58 13.09 -10.89 -10.33
C LEU A 58 13.53 -12.33 -10.61
N THR A 59 12.86 -13.31 -10.02
CA THR A 59 13.17 -14.74 -10.19
C THR A 59 12.91 -15.19 -11.62
N ALA A 60 11.79 -14.77 -12.22
CA ALA A 60 11.45 -15.04 -13.61
C ALA A 60 12.50 -14.44 -14.55
N LYS A 61 12.98 -13.22 -14.27
CA LYS A 61 14.10 -12.61 -14.98
C LYS A 61 15.38 -13.44 -14.85
N GLN A 62 15.79 -13.82 -13.64
CA GLN A 62 16.99 -14.64 -13.45
C GLN A 62 16.91 -15.97 -14.20
N ARG A 63 15.73 -16.61 -14.20
CA ARG A 63 15.46 -17.80 -15.01
C ARG A 63 15.54 -17.49 -16.51
N ALA A 64 15.01 -16.35 -16.95
CA ALA A 64 15.04 -15.92 -18.34
C ALA A 64 16.48 -15.67 -18.83
N ASP A 65 17.32 -15.03 -18.01
CA ASP A 65 18.74 -14.80 -18.32
C ASP A 65 19.53 -16.12 -18.40
N MET A 66 19.23 -17.06 -17.50
CA MET A 66 19.79 -18.42 -17.54
C MET A 66 19.29 -19.24 -18.75
N ALA A 67 17.99 -19.12 -19.06
CA ALA A 67 17.34 -19.81 -20.16
C ALA A 67 17.63 -19.16 -21.52
N ARG A 68 18.11 -17.92 -21.59
CA ARG A 68 18.61 -17.30 -22.83
C ARG A 68 19.74 -18.13 -23.48
N ARG A 69 20.42 -18.97 -22.70
CA ARG A 69 21.39 -19.98 -23.18
C ARG A 69 20.76 -21.29 -23.69
N ARG A 70 19.46 -21.56 -23.46
CA ARG A 70 18.80 -22.85 -23.78
C ARG A 70 17.42 -22.76 -24.47
N ARG A 71 16.51 -21.83 -24.12
CA ARG A 71 15.16 -21.61 -24.73
C ARG A 71 14.68 -20.16 -24.51
N LYS A 72 14.72 -19.31 -25.55
CA LYS A 72 14.54 -17.84 -25.44
C LYS A 72 13.08 -17.36 -25.33
N GLU A 73 12.12 -18.07 -25.91
CA GLU A 73 10.74 -17.58 -26.04
C GLU A 73 9.92 -17.73 -24.75
N GLN A 74 10.02 -18.89 -24.08
CA GLN A 74 9.28 -19.16 -22.85
C GLN A 74 9.72 -18.27 -21.68
N ALA A 75 11.03 -18.00 -21.62
CA ALA A 75 11.65 -17.04 -20.72
C ALA A 75 11.09 -15.61 -20.86
N LEU A 76 10.80 -15.19 -22.09
CA LEU A 76 10.31 -13.85 -22.39
C LEU A 76 8.83 -13.71 -22.03
N ALA A 77 8.03 -14.76 -22.28
CA ALA A 77 6.63 -14.82 -21.86
C ALA A 77 6.48 -14.79 -20.32
N ASP A 78 7.30 -15.54 -19.59
CA ASP A 78 7.29 -15.56 -18.11
C ASP A 78 7.66 -14.18 -17.53
N ALA A 79 8.65 -13.50 -18.11
CA ALA A 79 9.04 -12.16 -17.69
C ALA A 79 7.94 -11.11 -17.94
N GLN A 80 7.25 -11.20 -19.09
CA GLN A 80 6.12 -10.33 -19.41
C GLN A 80 4.93 -10.54 -18.46
N ALA A 81 4.59 -11.79 -18.17
CA ALA A 81 3.52 -12.14 -17.24
C ALA A 81 3.82 -11.62 -15.82
N ALA A 82 5.05 -11.78 -15.34
CA ALA A 82 5.45 -11.30 -14.03
C ALA A 82 5.49 -9.77 -13.93
N ARG A 83 5.88 -9.06 -15.01
CA ARG A 83 5.77 -7.59 -15.08
C ARG A 83 4.32 -7.11 -15.04
N ALA A 84 3.41 -7.80 -15.73
CA ALA A 84 1.99 -7.49 -15.68
C ALA A 84 1.41 -7.72 -14.27
N GLU A 85 1.80 -8.80 -13.58
CA GLU A 85 1.42 -9.06 -12.18
C GLU A 85 1.95 -7.96 -11.25
N LEU A 86 3.21 -7.54 -11.41
CA LEU A 86 3.80 -6.43 -10.66
C LEU A 86 3.05 -5.11 -10.87
N ASN A 87 2.73 -4.74 -12.11
CA ASN A 87 1.99 -3.51 -12.41
C ASN A 87 0.59 -3.50 -11.78
N ARG A 88 -0.13 -4.62 -11.79
CA ARG A 88 -1.43 -4.74 -11.12
C ARG A 88 -1.30 -4.61 -9.60
N ALA A 89 -0.29 -5.27 -9.01
CA ALA A 89 -0.03 -5.20 -7.58
C ALA A 89 0.38 -3.79 -7.13
N GLU A 90 1.18 -3.08 -7.94
CA GLU A 90 1.54 -1.67 -7.72
C GLU A 90 0.31 -0.77 -7.69
N HIS A 91 -0.58 -0.89 -8.68
CA HIS A 91 -1.81 -0.11 -8.74
C HIS A 91 -2.71 -0.38 -7.52
N SER A 92 -2.88 -1.66 -7.15
CA SER A 92 -3.68 -2.05 -5.99
C SER A 92 -3.10 -1.49 -4.69
N ALA A 93 -1.79 -1.61 -4.47
CA ALA A 93 -1.12 -1.07 -3.29
C ALA A 93 -1.24 0.45 -3.20
N ALA A 94 -1.05 1.16 -4.33
CA ALA A 94 -1.22 2.60 -4.40
C ALA A 94 -2.66 3.03 -4.07
N GLN A 95 -3.65 2.33 -4.59
CA GLN A 95 -5.06 2.59 -4.29
C GLN A 95 -5.37 2.37 -2.80
N LYS A 96 -4.91 1.27 -2.21
CA LYS A 96 -5.11 0.99 -0.78
C LYS A 96 -4.36 1.96 0.13
N LYS A 97 -3.21 2.48 -0.29
CA LYS A 97 -2.52 3.54 0.45
C LYS A 97 -3.33 4.84 0.47
N ARG A 98 -3.96 5.22 -0.66
CA ARG A 98 -4.86 6.38 -0.71
C ARG A 98 -6.05 6.21 0.22
N GLU A 99 -6.68 5.03 0.20
CA GLU A 99 -7.80 4.70 1.09
C GLU A 99 -7.42 4.82 2.58
N VAL A 100 -6.22 4.36 2.98
CA VAL A 100 -5.70 4.55 4.35
C VAL A 100 -5.54 6.03 4.69
N ASN A 101 -4.99 6.84 3.78
CA ASN A 101 -4.76 8.26 4.03
C ASN A 101 -6.08 9.04 4.15
N GLU A 102 -7.05 8.75 3.27
CA GLU A 102 -8.40 9.32 3.33
C GLU A 102 -9.08 8.94 4.65
N THR A 103 -9.07 7.66 5.03
CA THR A 103 -9.66 7.20 6.29
C THR A 103 -8.95 7.79 7.52
N SER A 104 -7.63 8.01 7.43
CA SER A 104 -6.84 8.67 8.48
C SER A 104 -7.24 10.13 8.66
N LEU A 105 -7.52 10.86 7.57
CA LEU A 105 -8.01 12.23 7.62
C LEU A 105 -9.42 12.31 8.24
N GLU A 106 -10.32 11.39 7.85
CA GLU A 106 -11.65 11.31 8.45
C GLU A 106 -11.60 11.01 9.96
N TYR A 107 -10.67 10.13 10.38
CA TYR A 107 -10.42 9.86 11.78
C TYR A 107 -9.97 11.11 12.54
N LEU A 108 -8.99 11.85 12.00
CA LEU A 108 -8.49 13.08 12.62
C LEU A 108 -9.59 14.14 12.75
N GLN A 109 -10.42 14.31 11.70
CA GLN A 109 -11.56 15.22 11.74
C GLN A 109 -12.61 14.80 12.79
N ALA A 110 -12.84 13.50 12.98
CA ALA A 110 -13.75 13.00 14.00
C ALA A 110 -13.21 13.30 15.42
N GLU A 111 -11.92 13.07 15.64
CA GLU A 111 -11.25 13.41 16.91
C GLU A 111 -11.26 14.92 17.19
N ASP A 112 -11.01 15.76 16.17
CA ASP A 112 -11.07 17.22 16.31
C ASP A 112 -12.47 17.70 16.72
N ARG A 113 -13.52 17.14 16.11
CA ARG A 113 -14.92 17.44 16.48
C ARG A 113 -15.24 16.99 17.90
N TYR A 114 -14.78 15.80 18.29
CA TYR A 114 -14.97 15.30 19.65
C TYR A 114 -14.25 16.19 20.67
N HIS A 115 -13.00 16.56 20.40
CA HIS A 115 -12.21 17.46 21.24
C HIS A 115 -12.86 18.84 21.37
N ALA A 116 -13.41 19.40 20.29
CA ALA A 116 -14.11 20.69 20.34
C ALA A 116 -15.34 20.67 21.28
N GLN A 117 -16.00 19.51 21.44
CA GLN A 117 -17.17 19.35 22.30
C GLN A 117 -16.82 18.98 23.74
N ASN A 118 -15.75 18.19 23.94
CA ASN A 118 -15.44 17.55 25.23
C ASN A 118 -14.10 17.99 25.85
N GLY A 119 -13.32 18.84 25.16
CA GLY A 119 -12.02 19.35 25.62
C GLY A 119 -10.89 18.32 25.69
N THR A 120 -11.13 17.08 25.27
CA THR A 120 -10.16 15.98 25.30
C THR A 120 -10.29 15.11 24.05
N TYR A 121 -9.20 14.46 23.64
CA TYR A 121 -9.21 13.48 22.55
C TYR A 121 -9.59 12.09 23.07
N VAL A 122 -10.31 11.30 22.27
CA VAL A 122 -10.67 9.92 22.64
C VAL A 122 -9.42 9.04 22.67
N LYS A 123 -8.56 9.16 21.66
CA LYS A 123 -7.28 8.44 21.57
C LYS A 123 -6.15 9.40 21.20
N PRO A 124 -5.62 10.16 22.18
CA PRO A 124 -4.62 11.20 21.92
C PRO A 124 -3.34 10.66 21.27
N GLN A 125 -2.92 9.44 21.62
CA GLN A 125 -1.72 8.82 21.03
C GLN A 125 -1.90 8.49 19.55
N GLN A 126 -3.06 7.93 19.17
CA GLN A 126 -3.40 7.61 17.78
C GLN A 126 -3.49 8.88 16.94
N TYR A 127 -4.12 9.92 17.48
CA TYR A 127 -4.22 11.23 16.85
C TYR A 127 -2.84 11.84 16.55
N GLN A 128 -1.93 11.86 17.53
CA GLN A 128 -0.56 12.38 17.34
C GLN A 128 0.22 11.54 16.33
N TYR A 129 0.11 10.21 16.39
CA TYR A 129 0.74 9.32 15.43
C TYR A 129 0.28 9.61 14.00
N LEU A 130 -1.02 9.71 13.75
CA LEU A 130 -1.57 9.95 12.41
C LEU A 130 -1.21 11.33 11.87
N LYS A 131 -1.19 12.36 12.72
CA LYS A 131 -0.68 13.69 12.34
C LYS A 131 0.77 13.63 11.87
N GLN A 132 1.63 12.93 12.61
CA GLN A 132 3.03 12.75 12.21
C GLN A 132 3.14 11.92 10.92
N LYS A 133 2.46 10.77 10.86
CA LYS A 133 2.47 9.87 9.69
C LYS A 133 2.07 10.61 8.41
N LEU A 134 0.94 11.32 8.41
CA LEU A 134 0.46 12.04 7.22
C LEU A 134 1.40 13.20 6.83
N ARG A 135 2.05 13.85 7.79
CA ARG A 135 3.08 14.86 7.51
C ARG A 135 4.28 14.28 6.75
N TYR A 136 4.70 13.06 7.07
CA TYR A 136 5.85 12.40 6.43
C TYR A 136 5.49 11.58 5.19
N GLU A 137 4.24 11.10 5.08
CA GLU A 137 3.75 10.38 3.90
C GLU A 137 3.23 11.28 2.78
N SER A 138 3.05 12.58 3.07
CA SER A 138 2.82 13.59 2.03
C SER A 138 3.98 13.49 1.03
N PRO A 139 3.69 13.26 -0.26
CA PRO A 139 4.72 12.98 -1.24
C PRO A 139 5.68 14.16 -1.26
N THR A 140 6.92 13.93 -0.86
CA THR A 140 8.00 14.78 -1.35
C THR A 140 8.09 14.43 -2.83
N GLU A 141 7.46 15.23 -3.68
CA GLU A 141 7.49 15.11 -5.15
C GLU A 141 8.91 15.25 -5.74
N ALA A 142 9.93 15.39 -4.89
CA ALA A 142 11.31 15.27 -5.30
C ALA A 142 11.48 13.90 -5.99
N PRO A 143 11.92 13.87 -7.27
CA PRO A 143 12.16 12.63 -7.96
C PRO A 143 13.14 11.81 -7.12
N VAL A 144 12.63 10.72 -6.54
CA VAL A 144 13.45 9.85 -5.73
C VAL A 144 14.36 9.12 -6.70
N ASP A 145 15.65 9.42 -6.66
CA ASP A 145 16.63 8.74 -7.48
C ASP A 145 16.59 7.24 -7.16
N ALA A 146 16.07 6.45 -8.10
CA ALA A 146 15.88 5.02 -7.97
C ALA A 146 17.12 4.27 -8.51
N SER A 147 18.29 4.68 -8.03
CA SER A 147 19.58 4.06 -8.30
C SER A 147 20.01 3.15 -7.14
N PRO A 148 20.76 2.06 -7.39
CA PRO A 148 21.34 1.24 -6.33
C PRO A 148 22.23 2.04 -5.38
N GLU A 149 22.93 3.06 -5.88
CA GLU A 149 23.75 3.96 -5.05
C GLU A 149 22.90 4.81 -4.10
N ALA A 150 21.76 5.35 -4.55
CA ALA A 150 20.85 6.12 -3.71
C ALA A 150 20.24 5.26 -2.58
N VAL A 151 19.90 4.00 -2.86
CA VAL A 151 19.44 3.05 -1.84
C VAL A 151 20.53 2.79 -0.79
N ALA A 152 21.77 2.60 -1.22
CA ALA A 152 22.91 2.37 -0.33
C ALA A 152 23.21 3.60 0.53
N ALA A 153 23.17 4.80 -0.05
CA ALA A 153 23.41 6.06 0.65
C ALA A 153 22.35 6.32 1.75
N GLN A 154 21.07 6.11 1.45
CA GLN A 154 20.01 6.24 2.45
C GLN A 154 20.13 5.21 3.58
N ARG A 155 20.51 3.97 3.26
CA ARG A 155 20.72 2.94 4.28
C ARG A 155 21.83 3.35 5.24
N THR A 156 22.95 3.87 4.72
CA THR A 156 24.07 4.35 5.53
C THR A 156 23.67 5.56 6.39
N GLU A 157 22.91 6.51 5.86
CA GLU A 157 22.39 7.64 6.63
C GLU A 157 21.49 7.18 7.78
N LEU A 158 20.59 6.22 7.51
CA LEU A 158 19.63 5.70 8.48
C LEU A 158 20.35 4.94 9.61
N GLN A 159 21.35 4.15 9.25
CA GLN A 159 22.19 3.43 10.20
C GLN A 159 23.02 4.40 11.07
N ALA A 160 23.67 5.39 10.46
CA ALA A 160 24.43 6.41 11.19
C ALA A 160 23.55 7.20 12.18
N ARG A 161 22.28 7.45 11.85
CA ARG A 161 21.34 8.12 12.75
C ARG A 161 20.92 7.24 13.92
N ILE A 162 20.64 5.96 13.69
CA ILE A 162 20.32 5.00 14.76
C ILE A 162 21.51 4.89 15.72
N GLU A 163 22.72 4.81 15.18
CA GLU A 163 23.97 4.73 15.96
C GLU A 163 24.30 6.05 16.67
N SER A 164 23.88 7.21 16.15
CA SER A 164 24.11 8.52 16.76
C SER A 164 23.30 8.82 18.03
N GLY A 165 22.37 7.93 18.43
CA GLY A 165 21.60 8.06 19.67
C GLY A 165 20.57 9.20 19.70
N LYS A 166 20.34 9.90 18.58
CA LYS A 166 19.33 10.96 18.50
C LYS A 166 17.92 10.34 18.53
N PRO A 167 17.00 10.84 19.36
CA PRO A 167 15.63 10.34 19.39
C PRO A 167 14.94 10.62 18.05
N VAL A 168 14.61 9.56 17.32
CA VAL A 168 13.84 9.63 16.07
C VAL A 168 12.40 9.25 16.37
N GLY A 169 11.44 10.09 15.97
CA GLY A 169 10.03 9.77 16.14
C GLY A 169 9.61 8.56 15.31
N VAL A 170 8.68 7.73 15.82
CA VAL A 170 8.17 6.53 15.11
C VAL A 170 7.62 6.89 13.72
N GLY A 171 6.96 8.04 13.58
CA GLY A 171 6.47 8.53 12.29
C GLY A 171 7.59 8.85 11.28
N GLU A 172 8.73 9.38 11.74
CA GLU A 172 9.89 9.65 10.88
C GLU A 172 10.56 8.35 10.42
N LEU A 173 10.72 7.38 11.33
CA LEU A 173 11.27 6.05 10.97
C LEU A 173 10.39 5.34 9.93
N MET A 174 9.07 5.37 10.11
CA MET A 174 8.12 4.77 9.17
C MET A 174 8.13 5.48 7.81
N GLY A 175 8.21 6.82 7.80
CA GLY A 175 8.35 7.61 6.56
C GLY A 175 9.60 7.23 5.77
N ARG A 176 10.76 7.17 6.45
CA ARG A 176 12.03 6.77 5.83
C ARG A 176 12.03 5.31 5.35
N ALA A 177 11.50 4.39 6.15
CA ALA A 177 11.34 2.99 5.74
C ALA A 177 10.44 2.85 4.49
N SER A 178 9.39 3.67 4.40
CA SER A 178 8.53 3.75 3.20
C SER A 178 9.32 4.24 1.98
N GLN A 179 10.16 5.27 2.15
CA GLN A 179 11.00 5.82 1.09
C GLN A 179 12.03 4.80 0.58
N MET A 180 12.73 4.10 1.48
CA MET A 180 13.65 3.02 1.11
C MET A 180 12.97 1.91 0.32
N LYS A 181 11.76 1.51 0.74
CA LYS A 181 10.97 0.53 -0.02
C LYS A 181 10.63 1.04 -1.42
N GLN A 182 10.20 2.30 -1.53
CA GLN A 182 9.89 2.90 -2.84
C GLN A 182 11.11 2.93 -3.77
N MET A 183 12.29 3.30 -3.27
CA MET A 183 13.53 3.26 -4.06
C MET A 183 13.89 1.83 -4.48
N GLY A 184 13.83 0.87 -3.57
CA GLY A 184 14.10 -0.54 -3.88
C GLY A 184 13.16 -1.09 -4.96
N TYR A 185 11.86 -0.75 -4.88
CA TYR A 185 10.91 -1.08 -5.94
C TYR A 185 11.22 -0.36 -7.26
N GLY A 186 11.61 0.92 -7.20
CA GLY A 186 12.02 1.70 -8.38
C GLY A 186 13.21 1.07 -9.10
N VAL A 187 14.22 0.59 -8.36
CA VAL A 187 15.38 -0.13 -8.94
C VAL A 187 14.93 -1.39 -9.67
N ILE A 188 14.06 -2.21 -9.03
CA ILE A 188 13.53 -3.43 -9.67
C ILE A 188 12.76 -3.08 -10.94
N LYS A 189 11.86 -2.09 -10.86
CA LYS A 189 11.03 -1.63 -11.99
C LYS A 189 11.87 -1.10 -13.14
N ASN A 190 12.80 -0.19 -12.89
CA ASN A 190 13.70 0.37 -13.91
C ASN A 190 14.52 -0.73 -14.59
N SER A 191 14.97 -1.74 -13.83
CA SER A 191 15.69 -2.88 -14.39
C SER A 191 14.81 -3.72 -15.34
N LEU A 192 13.54 -3.95 -14.98
CA LEU A 192 12.59 -4.69 -15.80
C LEU A 192 12.21 -3.91 -17.07
N ASP A 193 12.04 -2.59 -16.96
CA ASP A 193 11.63 -1.72 -18.06
C ASP A 193 12.74 -1.55 -19.11
N SER A 194 14.00 -1.39 -18.67
CA SER A 194 15.17 -1.32 -19.55
C SER A 194 15.39 -2.62 -20.33
N ASP A 195 15.24 -3.77 -19.67
CA ASP A 195 15.43 -5.08 -20.31
C ASP A 195 14.30 -5.43 -21.28
N TYR A 196 13.05 -5.06 -20.95
CA TYR A 196 11.93 -5.18 -21.87
C TYR A 196 12.12 -4.31 -23.11
N SER A 197 12.53 -3.06 -22.94
CA SER A 197 12.80 -2.14 -24.05
C SER A 197 13.91 -2.68 -24.96
N ARG A 198 14.98 -3.25 -24.39
CA ARG A 198 16.03 -3.92 -25.16
C ARG A 198 15.54 -5.17 -25.89
N ALA A 199 14.73 -6.01 -25.24
CA ALA A 199 14.20 -7.24 -25.85
C ALA A 199 13.22 -6.95 -26.99
N THR A 200 12.37 -5.94 -26.84
CA THR A 200 11.42 -5.52 -27.89
C THR A 200 12.10 -4.78 -29.04
N ALA A 201 13.14 -3.98 -28.77
CA ALA A 201 13.97 -3.38 -29.82
C ALA A 201 14.72 -4.45 -30.64
N ALA A 202 15.30 -5.46 -29.98
CA ALA A 202 15.94 -6.58 -30.65
C ALA A 202 14.95 -7.44 -31.46
N GLY A 203 13.73 -7.63 -30.96
CA GLY A 203 12.65 -8.33 -31.68
C GLY A 203 12.17 -7.57 -32.92
N ARG A 204 12.07 -6.23 -32.85
CA ARG A 204 11.75 -5.38 -34.03
C ARG A 204 12.87 -5.37 -35.05
N ALA A 205 14.13 -5.32 -34.63
CA ALA A 205 15.27 -5.39 -35.53
C ALA A 205 15.37 -6.76 -36.24
N ALA A 206 15.05 -7.85 -35.54
CA ALA A 206 14.96 -9.18 -36.14
C ALA A 206 13.75 -9.35 -37.08
N ALA A 207 12.70 -8.54 -36.92
CA ALA A 207 11.49 -8.57 -37.74
C ALA A 207 11.50 -7.55 -38.91
N GLY A 208 12.62 -6.90 -39.21
CA GLY A 208 12.66 -5.73 -40.09
C GLY A 208 13.63 -5.77 -41.27
N SER A 209 13.24 -6.44 -42.35
CA SER A 209 13.23 -5.80 -43.68
C SER A 209 12.00 -6.36 -44.43
N PRO A 210 10.97 -5.55 -44.72
CA PRO A 210 9.90 -5.99 -45.62
C PRO A 210 10.51 -6.27 -47.00
N PRO A 211 10.07 -7.33 -47.72
CA PRO A 211 10.57 -7.59 -49.06
C PRO A 211 10.27 -6.38 -49.95
N ALA A 212 11.29 -5.94 -50.70
CA ALA A 212 11.17 -4.83 -51.63
C ALA A 212 9.99 -5.08 -52.58
N ALA A 213 9.10 -4.10 -52.70
CA ALA A 213 7.99 -4.15 -53.63
C ALA A 213 8.54 -4.36 -55.06
N PRO A 214 7.92 -5.23 -55.88
CA PRO A 214 8.35 -5.41 -57.26
C PRO A 214 8.19 -4.08 -57.99
N SER A 215 9.25 -3.67 -58.68
CA SER A 215 9.25 -2.45 -59.50
C SER A 215 8.29 -2.61 -60.68
N PRO A 216 7.61 -1.52 -61.11
CA PRO A 216 6.58 -1.56 -62.16
C PRO A 216 7.13 -1.98 -63.53
#